data_AF-A0A1J9Q028-F1
#
_entry.id   AF-A0A1J9Q028-F1
#
_cell.length_a   1.000
_cell.length_b   1.000
_cell.length_c   1.000
_cell.angle_alpha   90.00
_cell.angle_beta   90.00
_cell.angle_gamma   90.00
#
_symmetry.space_group_name_H-M   'P 1'
#
loop_
_entity.id
_entity.type
_entity.pdbx_description
1 polymer ?
#
loop_
_entity_poly.entity_id
_entity_poly.type
_entity_poly.pdbx_seq_one_letter_code
_entity_poly.pdbx_strand_id
1 'polypeptide(L)'
;MDDQSLALTVELLRQDVADVFESRKGKQAEGEVQDAELALQLWQGELTECLVFLSDRQMAKSMGRAVERDECAIAAIVQEEDTAINDRRMALNLGGGVDGQHVPRLHRRHRRELDEKTLQRLSKLNIDGVRDHGDDDKGHFPEESKSESFKVNPTSQADNSKRAADGAQSEIARFDCTSCMESKVFFDIIETSCSHYYCRECIRTLFEQSFTDESLFPPRCCREPISLSQVGGFLGRQLAERFQEKLVEFNDANRMYCSNPVCSIYLPAKTFELNAVTCASCQHTTCVLCKKTAHSGPCVDEKAEDALLDLIQTEKWQQCFKCRSVVELRSGCYHITCRCRAQFCYLCGTEWKNCKCEQWDDDRLIERGQQIVLREQRPGDGPARPADVNRAVAMIRERHDCVHLGRWTQPPLRD
;
A
#
# COMPACT_ATOMS: atom_id res chain seq x y z
N MET A 1 28.66 17.86 -1.33
CA MET A 1 28.51 19.09 -2.13
C MET A 1 27.29 19.80 -1.57
N ASP A 2 27.43 21.02 -1.09
CA ASP A 2 26.32 21.80 -0.56
C ASP A 2 25.35 22.22 -1.69
N ASP A 3 24.11 22.58 -1.33
CA ASP A 3 23.08 22.93 -2.31
C ASP A 3 23.47 24.15 -3.18
N GLN A 4 24.30 25.07 -2.67
CA GLN A 4 24.74 26.24 -3.44
C GLN A 4 25.76 25.84 -4.51
N SER A 5 26.70 24.96 -4.16
CA SER A 5 27.65 24.37 -5.11
C SER A 5 26.94 23.54 -6.19
N LEU A 6 25.89 22.79 -5.83
CA LEU A 6 25.07 22.05 -6.79
C LEU A 6 24.30 23.00 -7.73
N ALA A 7 23.65 24.02 -7.19
CA ALA A 7 22.92 25.01 -7.98
C ALA A 7 23.86 25.74 -8.96
N LEU A 8 25.06 26.14 -8.50
CA LEU A 8 26.08 26.74 -9.36
C LEU A 8 26.50 25.80 -10.49
N THR A 9 26.68 24.51 -10.19
CA THR A 9 27.06 23.50 -11.20
C THR A 9 25.98 23.37 -12.27
N VAL A 10 24.70 23.29 -11.88
CA VAL A 10 23.59 23.21 -12.84
C VAL A 10 23.45 24.50 -13.66
N GLU A 11 23.68 25.66 -13.05
CA GLU A 11 23.63 26.95 -13.75
C GLU A 11 24.76 27.09 -14.78
N LEU A 12 25.97 26.61 -14.47
CA LEU A 12 27.08 26.55 -15.42
C LEU A 12 26.75 25.62 -16.60
N LEU A 13 26.19 24.43 -16.34
CA LEU A 13 25.73 23.53 -17.41
C LEU A 13 24.66 24.18 -18.28
N ARG A 14 23.75 24.96 -17.69
CA ARG A 14 22.71 25.68 -18.42
C ARG A 14 23.31 26.76 -19.33
N GLN A 15 24.36 27.44 -18.87
CA GLN A 15 25.12 28.40 -19.68
C GLN A 15 25.84 27.71 -20.83
N ASP A 16 26.52 26.59 -20.58
CA ASP A 16 27.20 25.81 -21.62
C ASP A 16 26.22 25.36 -22.72
N VAL A 17 25.02 24.89 -22.35
CA VAL A 17 23.98 24.49 -23.30
C VAL A 17 23.49 25.69 -24.12
N ALA A 18 23.32 26.86 -23.49
CA ALA A 18 22.92 28.08 -24.17
C ALA A 18 23.99 28.55 -25.17
N ASP A 19 25.27 28.50 -24.79
CA ASP A 19 26.38 28.89 -25.67
C ASP A 19 26.51 27.94 -26.88
N VAL A 20 26.34 26.63 -26.65
CA VAL A 20 26.30 25.65 -27.74
C VAL A 20 25.11 25.89 -28.65
N PHE A 21 23.95 26.26 -28.10
CA PHE A 21 22.75 26.58 -28.88
C PHE A 21 22.95 27.85 -29.75
N GLU A 22 23.47 28.93 -29.18
CA GLU A 22 23.75 30.18 -29.91
C GLU A 22 24.83 30.00 -30.99
N SER A 23 25.85 29.17 -30.75
CA SER A 23 26.89 28.87 -31.75
C SER A 23 26.36 28.12 -33.00
N ARG A 24 25.15 27.56 -32.92
CA ARG A 24 24.50 26.80 -34.00
C ARG A 24 23.44 27.60 -34.76
N LYS A 25 22.94 28.70 -34.19
CA LYS A 25 22.02 29.63 -34.88
C LYS A 25 22.72 30.29 -36.07
N GLY A 26 22.40 29.83 -37.28
CA GLY A 26 22.84 30.48 -38.53
C GLY A 26 23.35 29.57 -39.64
N LYS A 27 23.34 28.23 -39.48
CA LYS A 27 23.86 27.30 -40.50
C LYS A 27 22.81 26.57 -41.34
N GLN A 28 21.52 26.90 -41.28
CA GLN A 28 20.47 26.00 -41.79
C GLN A 28 19.30 26.69 -42.50
N ALA A 29 18.67 25.92 -43.40
CA ALA A 29 17.51 26.30 -44.18
C ALA A 29 16.23 26.30 -43.31
N GLU A 30 15.33 27.22 -43.61
CA GLU A 30 14.11 27.52 -42.85
C GLU A 30 13.13 26.33 -42.87
N GLY A 31 12.87 25.69 -41.71
CA GLY A 31 11.73 24.79 -41.51
C GLY A 31 11.98 23.37 -40.99
N GLU A 32 13.23 22.91 -40.84
CA GLU A 32 13.53 21.57 -40.29
C GLU A 32 14.29 21.68 -38.95
N VAL A 33 13.63 21.30 -37.84
CA VAL A 33 14.30 21.18 -36.53
C VAL A 33 15.14 19.91 -36.54
N GLN A 34 16.46 20.03 -36.53
CA GLN A 34 17.34 18.86 -36.40
C GLN A 34 17.23 18.25 -35.01
N ASP A 35 17.33 16.92 -34.92
CA ASP A 35 17.32 16.16 -33.66
C ASP A 35 18.29 16.72 -32.61
N ALA A 36 19.42 17.28 -33.05
CA ALA A 36 20.41 17.89 -32.15
C ALA A 36 19.94 19.22 -31.53
N GLU A 37 19.10 20.00 -32.22
CA GLU A 37 18.50 21.22 -31.67
C GLU A 37 17.40 20.87 -30.67
N LEU A 38 16.56 19.88 -30.99
CA LEU A 38 15.55 19.35 -30.08
C LEU A 38 16.19 18.78 -28.81
N ALA A 39 17.30 18.03 -28.93
CA ALA A 39 18.03 17.51 -27.78
C ALA A 39 18.56 18.61 -26.86
N LEU A 40 19.08 19.71 -27.42
CA LEU A 40 19.55 20.86 -26.62
C LEU A 40 18.39 21.58 -25.92
N GLN A 41 17.23 21.73 -26.59
CA GLN A 41 16.03 22.31 -25.97
C GLN A 41 15.49 21.46 -24.82
N LEU A 42 15.42 20.14 -25.00
CA LEU A 42 15.02 19.21 -23.95
C LEU A 42 15.98 19.27 -22.76
N TRP A 43 17.29 19.25 -23.03
CA TRP A 43 18.30 19.32 -21.98
C TRP A 43 18.26 20.65 -21.22
N GLN A 44 18.02 21.76 -21.90
CA GLN A 44 17.81 23.06 -21.25
C GLN A 44 16.55 23.05 -20.34
N GLY A 45 15.49 22.37 -20.76
CA GLY A 45 14.31 22.12 -19.94
C GLY A 45 14.63 21.35 -18.67
N GLU A 46 15.33 20.22 -18.78
CA GLU A 46 15.74 19.38 -17.64
C GLU A 46 16.63 20.14 -16.64
N LEU A 47 17.58 20.96 -17.13
CA LEU A 47 18.43 21.78 -16.27
C LEU A 47 17.62 22.86 -15.53
N THR A 48 16.60 23.42 -16.17
CA THR A 48 15.70 24.38 -15.54
C THR A 48 14.86 23.73 -14.44
N GLU A 49 14.32 22.54 -14.69
CA GLU A 49 13.61 21.76 -13.67
C GLU A 49 14.51 21.40 -12.49
N CYS A 50 15.77 21.03 -12.76
CA CYS A 50 16.77 20.79 -11.72
C CYS A 50 17.01 22.03 -10.83
N LEU A 51 17.09 23.23 -11.41
CA LEU A 51 17.25 24.48 -10.64
C LEU A 51 16.04 24.78 -9.76
N VAL A 52 14.83 24.60 -10.28
CA VAL A 52 13.59 24.77 -9.50
C VAL A 52 13.59 23.80 -8.31
N PHE A 53 13.91 22.52 -8.56
CA PHE A 53 14.01 21.51 -7.51
C PHE A 53 15.02 21.87 -6.41
N LEU A 54 16.21 22.36 -6.79
CA LEU A 54 17.24 22.79 -5.84
C LEU A 54 16.79 24.01 -5.02
N SER A 55 16.10 24.97 -5.66
CA SER A 55 15.53 26.14 -4.97
C SER A 55 14.45 25.73 -3.96
N ASP A 56 13.53 24.86 -4.35
CA ASP A 56 12.49 24.32 -3.46
C ASP A 56 13.09 23.57 -2.27
N ARG A 57 14.14 22.77 -2.52
CA ARG A 57 14.90 22.09 -1.46
C ARG A 57 15.53 23.08 -0.49
N GLN A 58 16.18 24.13 -1.00
CA GLN A 58 16.79 25.17 -0.17
C GLN A 58 15.74 25.91 0.68
N MET A 59 14.59 26.25 0.08
CA MET A 59 13.47 26.87 0.78
C MET A 59 12.93 25.96 1.88
N ALA A 60 12.69 24.68 1.58
CA ALA A 60 12.22 23.71 2.56
C ALA A 60 13.19 23.56 3.75
N LYS A 61 14.50 23.53 3.49
CA LYS A 61 15.53 23.51 4.53
C LYS A 61 15.52 24.79 5.38
N SER A 62 15.35 25.94 4.75
CA SER A 62 15.25 27.23 5.44
C SER A 62 14.04 27.26 6.37
N MET A 63 12.88 26.83 5.87
CA MET A 63 11.66 26.70 6.67
C MET A 63 11.86 25.73 7.84
N GLY A 64 12.49 24.57 7.61
CA GLY A 64 12.80 23.61 8.68
C GLY A 64 13.66 24.24 9.79
N ARG A 65 14.75 24.93 9.41
CA ARG A 65 15.62 25.63 10.36
C ARG A 65 14.90 26.76 11.10
N ALA A 66 13.97 27.46 10.46
CA ALA A 66 13.16 28.49 11.12
C ALA A 66 12.26 27.87 12.20
N VAL A 67 11.58 26.76 11.88
CA VAL A 67 10.73 26.04 12.85
C VAL A 67 11.55 25.49 14.01
N GLU A 68 12.75 24.96 13.76
CA GLU A 68 13.65 24.47 14.81
C GLU A 68 14.14 25.62 15.73
N ARG A 69 14.48 26.78 15.16
CA ARG A 69 14.89 27.94 15.96
C ARG A 69 13.73 28.52 16.77
N ASP A 70 12.54 28.53 16.20
CA ASP A 70 11.35 29.11 16.81
C ASP A 70 10.59 28.11 17.70
N GLU A 71 11.15 26.91 17.96
CA GLU A 71 10.50 25.82 18.70
C GLU A 71 9.88 26.29 20.02
N CYS A 72 10.65 27.02 20.84
CA CYS A 72 10.19 27.53 22.13
C CYS A 72 9.06 28.55 21.99
N ALA A 73 9.14 29.44 21.00
CA ALA A 73 8.12 30.46 20.75
C ALA A 73 6.83 29.82 20.23
N ILE A 74 6.94 28.85 19.31
CA ILE A 74 5.80 28.07 18.80
C ILE A 74 5.14 27.31 19.96
N ALA A 75 5.92 26.66 20.83
CA ALA A 75 5.40 25.95 21.99
C ALA A 75 4.66 26.87 22.98
N ALA A 76 5.21 28.05 23.25
CA ALA A 76 4.57 29.05 24.11
C ALA A 76 3.22 29.52 23.54
N ILE A 77 3.18 29.85 22.25
CA ILE A 77 1.93 30.27 21.56
C ILE A 77 0.87 29.17 21.62
N VAL A 78 1.27 27.91 21.39
CA VAL A 78 0.35 26.76 21.48
C VAL A 78 -0.19 26.59 22.89
N GLN A 79 0.66 26.75 23.91
CA GLN A 79 0.23 26.65 25.30
C GLN A 79 -0.76 27.78 25.66
N GLU A 80 -0.50 29.01 25.21
CA GLU A 80 -1.42 30.14 25.39
C GLU A 80 -2.78 29.87 24.71
N GLU A 81 -2.78 29.33 23.49
CA GLU A 81 -4.01 28.95 22.78
C GLU A 81 -4.79 27.87 23.55
N ASP A 82 -4.12 26.83 24.05
CA ASP A 82 -4.73 25.78 24.85
C ASP A 82 -5.32 26.33 26.16
N THR A 83 -4.63 27.27 26.82
CA THR A 83 -5.19 27.95 28.02
C THR A 83 -6.44 28.75 27.67
N ALA A 84 -6.43 29.54 26.60
CA ALA A 84 -7.58 30.33 26.17
C ALA A 84 -8.79 29.44 25.81
N ILE A 85 -8.56 28.29 25.18
CA ILE A 85 -9.61 27.31 24.87
C ILE A 85 -10.22 26.74 26.16
N ASN A 86 -9.39 26.39 27.14
CA ASN A 86 -9.84 25.83 28.41
C ASN A 86 -10.60 26.86 29.25
N ASP A 87 -10.12 28.10 29.30
CA ASP A 87 -10.77 29.20 30.00
C ASP A 87 -12.15 29.49 29.39
N ARG A 88 -12.24 29.52 28.05
CA ARG A 88 -13.51 29.64 27.35
C ARG A 88 -14.48 28.50 27.70
N ARG A 89 -13.99 27.26 27.77
CA ARG A 89 -14.80 26.09 28.16
C ARG A 89 -15.31 26.24 29.60
N MET A 90 -14.44 26.63 30.52
CA MET A 90 -14.79 26.83 31.93
C MET A 90 -15.82 27.94 32.09
N ALA A 91 -15.66 29.06 31.39
CA ALA A 91 -16.62 30.18 31.39
C ALA A 91 -18.00 29.76 30.87
N LEU A 92 -18.06 28.98 29.77
CA LEU A 92 -19.33 28.45 29.25
C LEU A 92 -20.02 27.51 30.25
N ASN A 93 -19.24 26.70 30.98
CA ASN A 93 -19.79 25.78 31.99
C ASN A 93 -20.30 26.49 33.24
N LEU A 94 -19.66 27.60 33.65
CA LEU A 94 -20.09 28.40 34.81
C LEU A 94 -21.29 29.32 34.50
N GLY A 95 -21.55 29.60 33.21
CA GLY A 95 -22.59 30.51 32.73
C GLY A 95 -24.04 29.99 32.76
N GLY A 96 -24.32 28.82 33.35
CA GLY A 96 -25.70 28.38 33.62
C GLY A 96 -26.58 28.17 32.38
N GLY A 97 -26.04 27.55 31.33
CA GLY A 97 -26.81 27.14 30.16
C GLY A 97 -27.70 25.92 30.45
N VAL A 98 -28.99 26.20 30.55
CA VAL A 98 -30.11 25.25 30.63
C VAL A 98 -30.09 24.30 29.41
N ASP A 99 -30.39 23.02 29.66
CA ASP A 99 -30.66 21.95 28.69
C ASP A 99 -29.57 21.58 27.67
N GLY A 100 -28.76 20.56 28.04
CA GLY A 100 -28.53 19.37 27.20
C GLY A 100 -27.95 19.52 25.79
N GLN A 101 -27.57 20.71 25.33
CA GLN A 101 -27.01 20.91 24.00
C GLN A 101 -25.50 20.77 24.06
N HIS A 102 -25.07 19.63 23.54
CA HIS A 102 -23.70 19.29 23.19
C HIS A 102 -23.05 20.50 22.51
N VAL A 103 -22.19 21.24 23.24
CA VAL A 103 -21.33 22.25 22.64
C VAL A 103 -20.58 21.53 21.52
N PRO A 104 -20.70 21.94 20.24
CA PRO A 104 -20.02 21.26 19.15
C PRO A 104 -18.55 21.19 19.53
N ARG A 105 -18.03 19.97 19.67
CA ARG A 105 -16.59 19.76 19.69
C ARG A 105 -16.11 20.45 18.43
N LEU A 106 -15.49 21.63 18.57
CA LEU A 106 -14.50 22.03 17.58
C LEU A 106 -13.49 20.92 17.69
N HIS A 107 -13.64 19.94 16.80
CA HIS A 107 -12.70 18.87 16.63
C HIS A 107 -11.36 19.59 16.60
N ARG A 108 -10.54 19.37 17.63
CA ARG A 108 -9.09 19.39 17.48
C ARG A 108 -8.93 18.64 16.16
N ARG A 109 -8.67 19.35 15.05
CA ARG A 109 -8.39 18.73 13.76
C ARG A 109 -7.39 17.69 14.16
N HIS A 110 -7.78 16.43 14.07
CA HIS A 110 -7.05 15.32 14.67
C HIS A 110 -5.65 15.50 14.08
N ARG A 111 -4.74 16.12 14.86
CA ARG A 111 -3.35 16.17 14.49
C ARG A 111 -3.07 14.70 14.54
N ARG A 112 -2.96 14.08 13.35
CA ARG A 112 -2.42 12.75 13.26
C ARG A 112 -1.01 12.97 13.77
N GLU A 113 -0.84 12.87 15.08
CA GLU A 113 0.45 12.66 15.69
C GLU A 113 0.92 11.42 14.97
N LEU A 114 1.84 11.67 14.04
CA LEU A 114 2.52 10.60 13.36
C LEU A 114 3.14 9.78 14.47
N ASP A 115 2.90 8.48 14.46
CA ASP A 115 3.44 7.62 15.50
C ASP A 115 4.96 7.79 15.53
N GLU A 116 5.55 7.62 16.71
CA GLU A 116 6.99 7.79 16.97
C GLU A 116 7.86 7.12 15.89
N LYS A 117 7.43 5.96 15.37
CA LYS A 117 8.15 5.25 14.29
C LYS A 117 8.07 6.00 12.96
N THR A 118 6.94 6.61 12.63
CA THR A 118 6.77 7.44 11.43
C THR A 118 7.56 8.74 11.54
N LEU A 119 7.60 9.38 12.71
CA LEU A 119 8.45 10.54 12.96
C LEU A 119 9.94 10.18 12.83
N GLN A 120 10.36 9.03 13.35
CA GLN A 120 11.73 8.52 13.19
C GLN A 120 12.06 8.13 11.74
N ARG A 121 11.09 7.62 10.96
CA ARG A 121 11.27 7.37 9.52
C ARG A 121 11.45 8.69 8.77
N LEU A 122 10.63 9.71 9.08
CA LEU A 122 10.72 11.03 8.45
C LEU A 122 12.00 11.78 8.81
N SER A 123 12.46 11.70 10.06
CA SER A 123 13.71 12.33 10.48
C SER A 123 14.93 11.69 9.79
N LYS A 124 14.88 10.38 9.52
CA LYS A 124 15.92 9.67 8.76
C LYS A 124 15.89 9.92 7.25
N LEU A 125 14.76 10.39 6.70
CA LEU A 125 14.65 10.84 5.31
C LEU A 125 15.21 12.26 5.12
N ASN A 126 15.42 13.00 6.21
CA ASN A 126 16.05 14.32 6.16
C ASN A 126 17.58 14.16 6.03
N ILE A 127 18.01 13.71 4.85
CA ILE A 127 19.40 13.69 4.41
C ILE A 127 19.84 15.15 4.27
N ASP A 128 20.28 15.77 5.38
CA ASP A 128 21.33 16.81 5.45
C ASP A 128 21.57 17.39 6.86
N GLY A 129 21.33 16.62 7.92
CA GLY A 129 21.79 16.94 9.27
C GLY A 129 23.31 16.85 9.50
N VAL A 130 24.15 17.07 8.48
CA VAL A 130 25.58 17.34 8.71
C VAL A 130 25.65 18.76 9.27
N ARG A 131 25.71 18.84 10.60
CA ARG A 131 26.08 20.06 11.32
C ARG A 131 27.46 20.48 10.83
N ASP A 132 27.48 21.49 9.98
CA ASP A 132 28.67 22.28 9.69
C ASP A 132 29.05 22.99 11.00
N HIS A 133 30.02 22.44 11.72
CA HIS A 133 30.72 23.16 12.77
C HIS A 133 31.64 24.17 12.08
N GLY A 134 31.05 25.29 11.67
CA GLY A 134 31.80 26.49 11.34
C GLY A 134 32.41 27.08 12.60
N ASP A 135 33.73 27.23 12.58
CA ASP A 135 34.53 28.09 13.45
C ASP A 135 33.84 29.44 13.67
N ASP A 136 33.76 29.89 14.93
CA ASP A 136 33.77 31.31 15.27
C ASP A 136 34.39 31.53 16.65
N ASP A 137 35.66 31.91 16.57
CA ASP A 137 36.35 33.03 17.21
C ASP A 137 35.85 33.59 18.55
N LYS A 138 36.83 33.85 19.41
CA LYS A 138 36.70 34.39 20.76
C LYS A 138 36.42 35.89 20.72
N GLY A 139 35.37 36.33 21.41
CA GLY A 139 35.09 37.74 21.73
C GLY A 139 34.68 37.95 23.19
N HIS A 140 35.30 38.93 23.84
CA HIS A 140 35.41 39.21 25.28
C HIS A 140 34.31 40.18 25.82
N PHE A 141 33.65 39.82 26.95
CA PHE A 141 33.07 40.56 28.14
C PHE A 141 32.62 42.04 28.06
N PRO A 142 31.89 42.66 29.06
CA PRO A 142 31.49 42.23 30.45
C PRO A 142 29.97 42.46 30.80
N GLU A 143 29.33 41.72 31.71
CA GLU A 143 29.30 41.71 33.21
C GLU A 143 28.58 42.90 33.90
N GLU A 144 27.58 42.56 34.74
CA GLU A 144 26.87 43.26 35.87
C GLU A 144 25.34 43.03 35.80
N SER A 145 24.54 42.69 36.83
CA SER A 145 24.68 42.62 38.29
C SER A 145 23.54 41.76 38.92
N LYS A 146 23.78 41.29 40.16
CA LYS A 146 23.03 40.33 41.01
C LYS A 146 21.65 40.77 41.54
N SER A 147 20.75 39.82 41.85
CA SER A 147 20.18 39.66 43.22
C SER A 147 19.29 38.40 43.42
N GLU A 148 19.69 37.64 44.46
CA GLU A 148 18.94 36.89 45.50
C GLU A 148 17.90 35.76 45.19
N SER A 149 18.41 34.53 45.30
CA SER A 149 17.98 33.39 46.13
C SER A 149 16.52 33.23 46.60
N PHE A 150 15.89 32.10 46.22
CA PHE A 150 15.18 31.21 47.15
C PHE A 150 15.40 29.73 46.76
N LYS A 151 15.83 28.91 47.72
CA LYS A 151 16.18 27.48 47.57
C LYS A 151 14.98 26.60 47.88
N VAL A 152 14.77 25.54 47.08
CA VAL A 152 14.34 24.22 47.59
C VAL A 152 15.07 23.14 46.81
N ASN A 153 15.80 22.28 47.54
CA ASN A 153 16.55 21.12 47.05
C ASN A 153 15.61 20.01 46.55
N PRO A 154 15.94 19.31 45.44
CA PRO A 154 15.61 17.91 45.25
C PRO A 154 16.76 17.04 45.82
N THR A 155 16.39 16.06 46.64
CA THR A 155 17.30 15.08 47.23
C THR A 155 17.83 14.13 46.15
N SER A 156 19.17 14.09 46.05
CA SER A 156 20.10 12.98 45.70
C SER A 156 19.50 11.65 45.19
N GLN A 157 20.09 10.90 44.25
CA GLN A 157 21.45 10.78 43.72
C GLN A 157 21.29 9.89 42.45
N ALA A 158 21.94 10.18 41.32
CA ALA A 158 23.23 9.62 40.90
C ALA A 158 23.19 8.07 40.82
N ASP A 159 23.50 7.37 39.73
CA ASP A 159 24.59 7.53 38.78
C ASP A 159 24.27 6.74 37.50
N ASN A 160 24.63 7.28 36.33
CA ASN A 160 25.38 6.55 35.29
C ASN A 160 25.79 7.50 34.15
N SER A 161 26.58 8.50 34.51
CA SER A 161 27.42 9.23 33.55
C SER A 161 28.79 8.54 33.50
N LYS A 162 28.91 7.48 32.70
CA LYS A 162 30.21 6.89 32.30
C LYS A 162 30.01 5.87 31.17
N ARG A 163 29.78 6.40 29.96
CA ARG A 163 30.14 5.82 28.64
C ARG A 163 29.63 6.77 27.54
N ALA A 164 30.17 7.98 27.51
CA ALA A 164 30.12 8.86 26.35
C ALA A 164 31.48 8.79 25.66
N ALA A 165 31.74 7.63 25.06
CA ALA A 165 32.88 7.36 24.20
C ALA A 165 32.50 6.14 23.36
N ASP A 166 31.65 6.39 22.36
CA ASP A 166 31.64 5.70 21.08
C ASP A 166 30.66 6.48 20.19
N GLY A 167 31.13 6.92 19.04
CA GLY A 167 30.31 7.62 18.06
C GLY A 167 29.17 6.72 17.63
N ALA A 168 27.95 6.99 18.11
CA ALA A 168 26.75 6.37 17.61
C ALA A 168 26.49 6.91 16.20
N GLN A 169 27.11 6.27 15.20
CA GLN A 169 26.58 6.28 13.84
C GLN A 169 25.10 5.91 13.97
N SER A 170 24.19 6.77 13.50
CA SER A 170 22.78 6.44 13.52
C SER A 170 22.57 5.20 12.66
N GLU A 171 22.46 4.01 13.27
CA GLU A 171 22.22 2.80 12.50
C GLU A 171 20.89 2.94 11.76
N ILE A 172 20.96 2.94 10.43
CA ILE A 172 19.79 2.98 9.57
C ILE A 172 19.00 1.72 9.88
N ALA A 173 17.75 1.89 10.33
CA ALA A 173 16.91 0.77 10.72
C ALA A 173 16.72 -0.17 9.51
N ARG A 174 16.98 -1.46 9.72
CA ARG A 174 16.84 -2.52 8.72
C ARG A 174 15.73 -3.48 9.12
N PHE A 175 15.06 -4.03 8.12
CA PHE A 175 13.94 -4.93 8.27
C PHE A 175 14.04 -6.03 7.21
N ASP A 176 13.60 -7.25 7.53
CA ASP A 176 13.72 -8.38 6.62
C ASP A 176 12.46 -8.54 5.77
N CYS A 177 12.64 -8.68 4.47
CA CYS A 177 11.55 -8.93 3.54
C CYS A 177 10.99 -10.34 3.72
N THR A 178 9.68 -10.46 3.85
CA THR A 178 8.97 -11.74 4.06
C THR A 178 9.07 -12.66 2.83
N SER A 179 9.27 -12.10 1.64
CA SER A 179 9.31 -12.88 0.40
C SER A 179 10.72 -13.38 0.05
N CYS A 180 11.73 -12.51 0.07
CA CYS A 180 13.11 -12.88 -0.29
C CYS A 180 14.02 -13.16 0.91
N MET A 181 13.55 -12.90 2.14
CA MET A 181 14.33 -13.04 3.38
C MET A 181 15.57 -12.14 3.46
N GLU A 182 15.69 -11.15 2.58
CA GLU A 182 16.79 -10.18 2.60
C GLU A 182 16.48 -8.97 3.47
N SER A 183 17.51 -8.50 4.18
CA SER A 183 17.45 -7.30 5.01
C SER A 183 17.52 -6.03 4.17
N LYS A 184 16.47 -5.20 4.22
CA LYS A 184 16.39 -3.91 3.52
C LYS A 184 16.29 -2.74 4.49
N VAL A 185 16.66 -1.57 4.02
CA VAL A 185 16.56 -0.31 4.78
C VAL A 185 15.12 0.20 4.80
N PHE A 186 14.78 1.00 5.82
CA PHE A 186 13.39 1.42 6.09
C PHE A 186 12.66 2.13 4.92
N PHE A 187 13.37 2.75 3.97
CA PHE A 187 12.78 3.44 2.81
C PHE A 187 12.64 2.56 1.57
N ASP A 188 13.23 1.36 1.58
CA ASP A 188 13.10 0.35 0.51
C ASP A 188 12.26 -0.86 0.97
N ILE A 189 11.50 -0.67 2.04
CA ILE A 189 10.62 -1.68 2.60
C ILE A 189 9.30 -1.06 3.04
N ILE A 190 8.20 -1.80 2.84
CA ILE A 190 6.86 -1.40 3.28
C ILE A 190 6.35 -2.34 4.35
N GLU A 191 5.58 -1.78 5.27
CA GLU A 191 4.84 -2.53 6.28
C GLU A 191 3.40 -2.70 5.82
N THR A 192 2.93 -3.95 5.79
CA THR A 192 1.55 -4.30 5.44
C THR A 192 0.65 -4.29 6.67
N SER A 193 -0.67 -4.34 6.48
CA SER A 193 -1.66 -4.33 7.58
C SER A 193 -1.46 -5.48 8.59
N CYS A 194 -0.97 -6.61 8.10
CA CYS A 194 -0.61 -7.81 8.86
C CYS A 194 0.75 -7.69 9.60
N SER A 195 1.38 -6.50 9.62
CA SER A 195 2.73 -6.23 10.17
C SER A 195 3.89 -7.00 9.52
N HIS A 196 3.69 -7.62 8.36
CA HIS A 196 4.78 -8.18 7.57
C HIS A 196 5.42 -7.13 6.67
N TYR A 197 6.69 -7.33 6.35
CA TYR A 197 7.48 -6.41 5.56
C TYR A 197 7.78 -6.94 4.17
N TYR A 198 7.69 -6.08 3.15
CA TYR A 198 8.02 -6.42 1.76
C TYR A 198 8.94 -5.36 1.15
N CYS A 199 10.00 -5.80 0.48
CA CYS A 199 10.85 -4.88 -0.28
C CYS A 199 10.14 -4.39 -1.56
N ARG A 200 10.67 -3.33 -2.17
CA ARG A 200 10.16 -2.76 -3.42
C ARG A 200 10.01 -3.79 -4.53
N GLU A 201 11.02 -4.62 -4.75
CA GLU A 201 10.99 -5.63 -5.81
C GLU A 201 9.92 -6.69 -5.57
N CYS A 202 9.92 -7.30 -4.37
CA CYS A 202 8.98 -8.38 -4.08
C CYS A 202 7.52 -7.93 -4.09
N ILE A 203 7.21 -6.71 -3.61
CA ILE A 203 5.83 -6.24 -3.65
C ILE A 203 5.36 -5.99 -5.09
N ARG A 204 6.23 -5.45 -5.96
CA ARG A 204 5.91 -5.25 -7.37
C ARG A 204 5.66 -6.58 -8.08
N THR A 205 6.55 -7.55 -7.88
CA THR A 205 6.40 -8.90 -8.44
C THR A 205 5.10 -9.56 -7.98
N LEU A 206 4.73 -9.41 -6.71
CA LEU A 206 3.46 -9.94 -6.18
C LEU A 206 2.25 -9.34 -6.92
N PHE A 207 2.26 -8.03 -7.17
CA PHE A 207 1.18 -7.36 -7.92
C PHE A 207 1.15 -7.80 -9.39
N GLU A 208 2.29 -7.88 -10.04
CA GLU A 208 2.40 -8.32 -11.44
C GLU A 208 1.91 -9.76 -11.62
N GLN A 209 2.31 -10.67 -10.73
CA GLN A 209 1.84 -12.07 -10.74
C GLN A 209 0.34 -12.19 -10.52
N SER A 210 -0.24 -11.30 -9.69
CA SER A 210 -1.68 -11.30 -9.43
C SER A 210 -2.54 -10.96 -10.65
N PHE A 211 -1.97 -10.35 -11.69
CA PHE A 211 -2.72 -10.07 -12.93
C PHE A 211 -2.83 -11.28 -13.84
N THR A 212 -1.90 -12.21 -13.73
CA THR A 212 -1.85 -13.42 -14.55
C THR A 212 -2.59 -14.55 -13.87
N ASP A 213 -2.42 -14.70 -12.56
CA ASP A 213 -3.09 -15.73 -11.77
C ASP A 213 -4.25 -15.13 -10.96
N GLU A 214 -5.48 -15.42 -11.40
CA GLU A 214 -6.70 -15.00 -10.72
C GLU A 214 -6.76 -15.43 -9.25
N SER A 215 -6.12 -16.55 -8.88
CA SER A 215 -6.12 -17.05 -7.50
C SER A 215 -5.33 -16.14 -6.55
N LEU A 216 -4.35 -15.41 -7.08
CA LEU A 216 -3.53 -14.45 -6.35
C LEU A 216 -4.16 -13.05 -6.29
N PHE A 217 -5.27 -12.82 -7.00
CA PHE A 217 -5.95 -11.53 -7.03
C PHE A 217 -7.09 -11.44 -5.98
N PRO A 218 -7.28 -10.29 -5.32
CA PRO A 218 -6.28 -9.22 -5.13
C PRO A 218 -5.06 -9.75 -4.34
N PRO A 219 -3.86 -9.15 -4.49
CA PRO A 219 -2.69 -9.45 -3.70
C PRO A 219 -2.99 -9.44 -2.19
N ARG A 220 -2.56 -10.47 -1.49
CA ARG A 220 -2.83 -10.66 -0.06
C ARG A 220 -1.56 -10.94 0.72
N CYS A 221 -1.45 -10.36 1.91
CA CYS A 221 -0.55 -10.82 2.97
C CYS A 221 -1.39 -11.53 4.04
N CYS A 222 -1.05 -12.75 4.44
CA CYS A 222 -1.73 -13.44 5.56
C CYS A 222 -3.27 -13.46 5.46
N ARG A 223 -3.81 -13.40 4.23
CA ARG A 223 -5.24 -13.32 3.84
C ARG A 223 -5.87 -11.92 3.83
N GLU A 224 -5.15 -10.89 4.25
CA GLU A 224 -5.60 -9.51 4.14
C GLU A 224 -5.20 -8.92 2.78
N PRO A 225 -6.16 -8.32 2.03
CA PRO A 225 -5.83 -7.61 0.79
C PRO A 225 -4.85 -6.48 1.07
N ILE A 226 -3.78 -6.42 0.29
CA ILE A 226 -2.80 -5.33 0.37
C ILE A 226 -3.38 -4.14 -0.38
N SER A 227 -3.64 -3.03 0.31
CA SER A 227 -4.27 -1.86 -0.31
C SER A 227 -3.27 -1.04 -1.13
N LEU A 228 -3.72 -0.45 -2.24
CA LEU A 228 -2.89 0.46 -3.04
C LEU A 228 -2.34 1.64 -2.22
N SER A 229 -3.10 2.11 -1.22
CA SER A 229 -2.67 3.22 -0.36
C SER A 229 -1.38 2.92 0.42
N GLN A 230 -1.11 1.65 0.73
CA GLN A 230 0.09 1.22 1.46
C GLN A 230 1.30 1.07 0.55
N VAL A 231 1.07 0.69 -0.72
CA VAL A 231 2.14 0.23 -1.62
C VAL A 231 2.37 1.16 -2.81
N GLY A 232 1.52 2.18 -2.99
CA GLY A 232 1.48 3.00 -4.20
C GLY A 232 2.82 3.62 -4.57
N GLY A 233 3.60 4.08 -3.59
CA GLY A 233 4.94 4.63 -3.82
C GLY A 233 5.98 3.63 -4.35
N PHE A 234 5.75 2.32 -4.14
CA PHE A 234 6.64 1.25 -4.60
C PHE A 234 6.20 0.66 -5.95
N LEU A 235 4.89 0.65 -6.22
CA LEU A 235 4.34 0.19 -7.50
C LEU A 235 4.59 1.18 -8.65
N GLY A 236 4.61 2.48 -8.36
CA GLY A 236 4.65 3.50 -9.40
C GLY A 236 3.31 3.63 -10.15
N ARG A 237 3.18 4.69 -10.96
CA ARG A 237 1.90 5.08 -11.59
C ARG A 237 1.31 3.98 -12.47
N GLN A 238 2.08 3.47 -13.44
CA GLN A 238 1.59 2.50 -14.44
C GLN A 238 1.07 1.20 -13.81
N LEU A 239 1.80 0.65 -12.82
CA LEU A 239 1.41 -0.60 -12.16
C LEU A 239 0.18 -0.41 -11.28
N ALA A 240 0.06 0.76 -10.62
CA ALA A 240 -1.11 1.09 -9.82
C ALA A 240 -2.36 1.30 -10.67
N GLU A 241 -2.26 1.99 -11.81
CA GLU A 241 -3.37 2.17 -12.77
C GLU A 241 -3.85 0.83 -13.31
N ARG A 242 -2.93 -0.02 -13.78
CA ARG A 242 -3.25 -1.37 -14.24
C ARG A 242 -3.94 -2.21 -13.16
N PHE A 243 -3.50 -2.09 -11.90
CA PHE A 243 -4.18 -2.77 -10.79
C PHE A 243 -5.62 -2.28 -10.60
N GLN A 244 -5.88 -0.97 -10.72
CA GLN A 244 -7.24 -0.42 -10.60
C GLN A 244 -8.16 -0.92 -11.71
N GLU A 245 -7.68 -0.96 -12.95
CA GLU A 245 -8.42 -1.53 -14.09
C GLU A 245 -8.76 -3.00 -13.84
N LYS A 246 -7.76 -3.79 -13.43
CA LYS A 246 -7.96 -5.20 -13.06
C LYS A 246 -8.90 -5.35 -11.87
N LEU A 247 -8.86 -4.46 -10.89
CA LEU A 247 -9.77 -4.53 -9.75
C LEU A 247 -11.23 -4.37 -10.16
N VAL A 248 -11.53 -3.52 -11.15
CA VAL A 248 -12.87 -3.38 -11.73
C VAL A 248 -13.26 -4.64 -12.48
N GLU A 249 -12.38 -5.16 -13.34
CA GLU A 249 -12.59 -6.42 -14.06
C GLU A 249 -12.90 -7.57 -13.10
N PHE A 250 -12.03 -7.85 -12.13
CA PHE A 250 -12.17 -8.95 -11.19
C PHE A 250 -13.34 -8.81 -10.20
N ASN A 251 -13.85 -7.60 -9.98
CA ASN A 251 -15.03 -7.38 -9.16
C ASN A 251 -16.35 -7.49 -9.94
N ASP A 252 -16.30 -7.54 -11.28
CA ASP A 252 -17.49 -7.75 -12.10
C ASP A 252 -17.97 -9.21 -11.99
N ALA A 253 -19.20 -9.40 -11.54
CA ALA A 253 -19.81 -10.72 -11.43
C ALA A 253 -20.12 -11.34 -12.81
N ASN A 254 -20.37 -10.48 -13.82
CA ASN A 254 -20.75 -10.87 -15.17
C ASN A 254 -19.69 -10.44 -16.19
N ARG A 255 -18.41 -10.60 -15.81
CA ARG A 255 -17.26 -10.30 -16.68
C ARG A 255 -17.49 -10.75 -18.11
N MET A 256 -17.28 -9.81 -19.02
CA MET A 256 -17.36 -10.03 -20.44
C MET A 256 -16.06 -9.63 -21.10
N TYR A 257 -15.63 -10.45 -22.04
CA TYR A 257 -14.46 -10.21 -22.85
C TYR A 257 -14.89 -10.09 -24.31
N CYS A 258 -14.11 -9.35 -25.08
CA CYS A 258 -14.28 -9.30 -26.52
C CYS A 258 -14.17 -10.71 -27.11
N SER A 259 -15.16 -11.15 -27.89
CA SER A 259 -15.19 -12.51 -28.47
C SER A 259 -14.18 -12.72 -29.60
N ASN A 260 -13.54 -11.65 -30.09
CA ASN A 260 -12.36 -11.75 -30.95
C ASN A 260 -11.16 -12.28 -30.13
N PRO A 261 -10.64 -13.49 -30.42
CA PRO A 261 -9.59 -14.14 -29.62
C PRO A 261 -8.27 -13.37 -29.61
N VAL A 262 -7.99 -12.58 -30.67
CA VAL A 262 -6.79 -11.73 -30.74
C VAL A 262 -6.91 -10.52 -29.81
N CYS A 263 -8.13 -10.01 -29.61
CA CYS A 263 -8.36 -8.83 -28.78
C CYS A 263 -8.56 -9.21 -27.31
N SER A 264 -9.55 -10.07 -27.02
CA SER A 264 -9.86 -10.61 -25.68
C SER A 264 -9.87 -9.57 -24.53
N ILE A 265 -10.06 -8.29 -24.82
CA ILE A 265 -10.07 -7.22 -23.81
C ILE A 265 -11.35 -7.27 -22.99
N TYR A 266 -11.27 -6.90 -21.71
CA TYR A 266 -12.43 -6.78 -20.83
C TYR A 266 -13.38 -5.67 -21.31
N LEU A 267 -14.68 -5.97 -21.32
CA LEU A 267 -15.76 -5.07 -21.72
C LEU A 267 -16.50 -4.60 -20.45
N PRO A 268 -16.39 -3.32 -20.05
CA PRO A 268 -16.99 -2.82 -18.81
C PRO A 268 -18.52 -2.90 -18.80
N ALA A 269 -19.10 -3.21 -17.64
CA ALA A 269 -20.54 -3.46 -17.49
C ALA A 269 -21.51 -2.30 -17.84
N LYS A 270 -21.01 -1.11 -18.15
CA LYS A 270 -21.83 0.08 -18.44
C LYS A 270 -22.37 0.14 -19.88
N THR A 271 -21.97 -0.77 -20.76
CA THR A 271 -22.31 -0.72 -22.21
C THR A 271 -23.51 -1.58 -22.62
N PHE A 272 -24.28 -2.16 -21.70
CA PHE A 272 -25.32 -3.16 -22.01
C PHE A 272 -26.73 -2.61 -22.31
N GLU A 273 -26.87 -1.50 -23.04
CA GLU A 273 -28.20 -1.04 -23.46
C GLU A 273 -28.83 -1.93 -24.55
N LEU A 274 -28.01 -2.75 -25.22
CA LEU A 274 -28.42 -3.68 -26.27
C LEU A 274 -27.90 -5.09 -25.93
N ASN A 275 -28.55 -6.15 -26.42
CA ASN A 275 -28.13 -7.57 -26.25
C ASN A 275 -26.76 -7.90 -26.88
N ALA A 276 -26.00 -6.89 -27.32
CA ALA A 276 -24.68 -6.98 -27.88
C ALA A 276 -23.84 -5.75 -27.47
N VAL A 277 -22.54 -5.96 -27.29
CA VAL A 277 -21.56 -4.90 -26.96
C VAL A 277 -20.48 -4.84 -28.02
N THR A 278 -20.21 -3.64 -28.50
CA THR A 278 -19.12 -3.38 -29.43
C THR A 278 -17.85 -3.02 -28.68
N CYS A 279 -16.75 -3.72 -28.98
CA CYS A 279 -15.44 -3.46 -28.40
C CYS A 279 -14.88 -2.13 -28.91
N ALA A 280 -14.49 -1.23 -28.01
CA ALA A 280 -13.90 0.06 -28.39
C ALA A 280 -12.54 -0.08 -29.08
N SER A 281 -11.78 -1.15 -28.80
CA SER A 281 -10.42 -1.35 -29.31
C SER A 281 -10.38 -1.97 -30.72
N CYS A 282 -11.25 -2.95 -31.00
CA CYS A 282 -11.23 -3.68 -32.28
C CYS A 282 -12.56 -3.63 -33.05
N GLN A 283 -13.58 -2.93 -32.54
CA GLN A 283 -14.92 -2.79 -33.11
C GLN A 283 -15.69 -4.12 -33.29
N HIS A 284 -15.16 -5.23 -32.78
CA HIS A 284 -15.84 -6.51 -32.78
C HIS A 284 -17.03 -6.48 -31.82
N THR A 285 -18.16 -7.05 -32.23
CA THR A 285 -19.38 -7.04 -31.43
C THR A 285 -19.63 -8.40 -30.80
N THR A 286 -19.79 -8.43 -29.48
CA THR A 286 -20.02 -9.62 -28.66
C THR A 286 -21.47 -9.67 -28.20
N CYS A 287 -22.13 -10.82 -28.31
CA CYS A 287 -23.46 -11.04 -27.72
C CYS A 287 -23.35 -11.09 -26.18
N VAL A 288 -24.23 -10.37 -25.49
CA VAL A 288 -24.22 -10.30 -24.03
C VAL A 288 -24.65 -11.62 -23.38
N LEU A 289 -25.56 -12.34 -24.04
CA LEU A 289 -26.19 -13.55 -23.52
C LEU A 289 -25.27 -14.78 -23.63
N CYS A 290 -24.78 -15.07 -24.84
CA CYS A 290 -23.93 -16.25 -25.08
C CYS A 290 -22.42 -15.95 -25.04
N LYS A 291 -22.01 -14.68 -24.91
CA LYS A 291 -20.60 -14.22 -24.93
C LYS A 291 -19.82 -14.55 -26.20
N LYS A 292 -20.50 -15.01 -27.26
CA LYS A 292 -19.92 -15.26 -28.59
C LYS A 292 -20.02 -14.01 -29.48
N THR A 293 -19.57 -14.12 -30.72
CA THR A 293 -19.82 -13.09 -31.74
C THR A 293 -21.30 -12.76 -31.83
N ALA A 294 -21.64 -11.47 -31.93
CA ALA A 294 -23.01 -11.02 -32.04
C ALA A 294 -23.72 -11.68 -33.22
N HIS A 295 -24.97 -12.09 -33.00
CA HIS A 295 -25.78 -12.81 -33.97
C HIS A 295 -27.23 -12.34 -33.91
N SER A 296 -27.97 -12.59 -35.00
CA SER A 296 -29.41 -12.39 -35.08
C SER A 296 -30.12 -13.72 -34.89
N GLY A 297 -30.91 -13.87 -33.83
CA GLY A 297 -31.60 -15.11 -33.47
C GLY A 297 -31.34 -15.55 -32.02
N PRO A 298 -32.01 -16.62 -31.55
CA PRO A 298 -31.81 -17.15 -30.20
C PRO A 298 -30.37 -17.63 -30.01
N CYS A 299 -29.85 -17.50 -28.79
CA CYS A 299 -28.57 -18.08 -28.39
C CYS A 299 -28.77 -19.60 -28.23
N VAL A 300 -28.62 -20.37 -29.30
CA VAL A 300 -28.81 -21.82 -29.26
C VAL A 300 -27.47 -22.50 -29.02
N ASP A 301 -27.32 -23.13 -27.86
CA ASP A 301 -26.17 -23.97 -27.51
C ASP A 301 -26.57 -25.15 -26.59
N GLU A 302 -27.82 -25.63 -26.74
CA GLU A 302 -28.46 -26.60 -25.82
C GLU A 302 -27.61 -27.88 -25.61
N LYS A 303 -26.90 -28.36 -26.64
CA LYS A 303 -26.08 -29.58 -26.56
C LYS A 303 -24.84 -29.44 -25.65
N ALA A 304 -24.32 -28.23 -25.49
CA ALA A 304 -23.14 -27.98 -24.65
C ALA A 304 -23.52 -27.75 -23.19
N GLU A 305 -24.71 -27.18 -22.93
CA GLU A 305 -25.22 -26.95 -21.58
C GLU A 305 -25.59 -28.27 -20.89
N ASP A 306 -26.27 -29.18 -21.59
CA ASP A 306 -26.64 -30.49 -21.02
C ASP A 306 -25.42 -31.33 -20.66
N ALA A 307 -24.42 -31.41 -21.55
CA ALA A 307 -23.18 -32.13 -21.30
C ALA A 307 -22.37 -31.56 -20.12
N LEU A 308 -22.40 -30.23 -19.94
CA LEU A 308 -21.76 -29.59 -18.79
C LEU A 308 -22.51 -29.90 -17.49
N LEU A 309 -23.85 -29.86 -17.50
CA LEU A 309 -24.66 -30.21 -16.33
C LEU A 309 -24.47 -31.67 -15.92
N ASP A 310 -24.38 -32.58 -16.88
CA ASP A 310 -24.09 -33.99 -16.64
C ASP A 310 -22.70 -34.18 -16.02
N LEU A 311 -21.69 -33.45 -16.52
CA LEU A 311 -20.34 -33.49 -15.95
C LEU A 311 -20.31 -32.96 -14.52
N ILE A 312 -21.02 -31.85 -14.24
CA ILE A 312 -21.12 -31.28 -12.90
C ILE A 312 -21.71 -32.29 -11.91
N GLN A 313 -22.75 -33.02 -12.31
CA GLN A 313 -23.35 -34.06 -11.48
C GLN A 313 -22.43 -35.27 -11.29
N THR A 314 -21.77 -35.72 -12.36
CA THR A 314 -20.89 -36.89 -12.36
C THR A 314 -19.66 -36.66 -11.49
N GLU A 315 -19.00 -35.52 -11.65
CA GLU A 315 -17.80 -35.13 -10.90
C GLU A 315 -18.11 -34.52 -9.52
N LYS A 316 -19.41 -34.38 -9.19
CA LYS A 316 -19.89 -33.72 -7.96
C LYS A 316 -19.28 -32.33 -7.78
N TRP A 317 -19.15 -31.58 -8.88
CA TRP A 317 -18.78 -30.17 -8.85
C TRP A 317 -19.95 -29.33 -8.35
N GLN A 318 -19.66 -28.18 -7.75
CA GLN A 318 -20.70 -27.31 -7.21
C GLN A 318 -20.72 -25.96 -7.91
N GLN A 319 -21.92 -25.44 -8.19
CA GLN A 319 -22.10 -24.10 -8.72
C GLN A 319 -22.23 -23.07 -7.60
N CYS A 320 -21.59 -21.92 -7.76
CA CYS A 320 -21.79 -20.79 -6.87
C CYS A 320 -23.23 -20.26 -6.97
N PHE A 321 -23.92 -20.09 -5.83
CA PHE A 321 -25.27 -19.53 -5.80
C PHE A 321 -25.39 -18.11 -6.39
N LYS A 322 -24.31 -17.33 -6.35
CA LYS A 322 -24.30 -15.93 -6.78
C LYS A 322 -23.96 -15.76 -8.25
N CYS A 323 -22.87 -16.36 -8.73
CA CYS A 323 -22.36 -16.15 -10.10
C CYS A 323 -22.43 -17.40 -10.99
N ARG A 324 -22.97 -18.52 -10.49
CA ARG A 324 -23.13 -19.80 -11.21
C ARG A 324 -21.83 -20.45 -11.72
N SER A 325 -20.67 -19.88 -11.42
CA SER A 325 -19.38 -20.50 -11.72
C SER A 325 -19.27 -21.87 -11.06
N VAL A 326 -18.79 -22.85 -11.81
CA VAL A 326 -18.56 -24.22 -11.36
C VAL A 326 -17.26 -24.29 -10.58
N VAL A 327 -17.27 -24.99 -9.45
CA VAL A 327 -16.14 -25.17 -8.56
C VAL A 327 -15.90 -26.65 -8.33
N GLU A 328 -14.65 -27.08 -8.52
CA GLU A 328 -14.12 -28.37 -8.08
C GLU A 328 -13.50 -28.20 -6.69
N LEU A 329 -13.81 -29.10 -5.75
CA LEU A 329 -13.15 -29.18 -4.45
C LEU A 329 -12.31 -30.46 -4.37
N ARG A 330 -10.99 -30.28 -4.34
CA ARG A 330 -10.03 -31.39 -4.19
C ARG A 330 -9.84 -31.79 -2.72
N SER A 331 -9.41 -30.85 -1.88
CA SER A 331 -9.12 -31.10 -0.47
C SER A 331 -9.63 -29.97 0.44
N GLY A 332 -9.74 -30.24 1.74
CA GLY A 332 -10.19 -29.28 2.75
C GLY A 332 -11.68 -29.35 3.12
N CYS A 333 -12.18 -28.31 3.79
CA CYS A 333 -13.56 -28.26 4.28
C CYS A 333 -14.55 -27.82 3.18
N TYR A 334 -15.83 -27.97 3.44
CA TYR A 334 -16.90 -27.59 2.50
C TYR A 334 -17.17 -26.08 2.46
N HIS A 335 -16.39 -25.26 3.17
CA HIS A 335 -16.45 -23.80 3.06
C HIS A 335 -15.71 -23.34 1.81
N ILE A 336 -16.46 -22.87 0.82
CA ILE A 336 -15.91 -22.36 -0.43
C ILE A 336 -16.03 -20.85 -0.46
N THR A 337 -14.96 -20.17 -0.86
CA THR A 337 -15.02 -18.78 -1.31
C THR A 337 -14.93 -18.76 -2.83
N CYS A 338 -16.01 -18.38 -3.50
CA CYS A 338 -16.03 -18.26 -4.95
C CYS A 338 -15.12 -17.11 -5.44
N ARG A 339 -14.76 -17.12 -6.72
CA ARG A 339 -14.06 -16.00 -7.38
C ARG A 339 -14.87 -14.69 -7.30
N CYS A 340 -16.21 -14.76 -7.27
CA CYS A 340 -17.08 -13.60 -7.03
C CYS A 340 -17.17 -13.16 -5.55
N ARG A 341 -16.33 -13.74 -4.68
CA ARG A 341 -16.26 -13.57 -3.22
C ARG A 341 -17.46 -14.05 -2.40
N ALA A 342 -18.47 -14.63 -3.04
CA ALA A 342 -19.53 -15.30 -2.30
C ALA A 342 -18.96 -16.51 -1.54
N GLN A 343 -19.33 -16.63 -0.27
CA GLN A 343 -18.95 -17.77 0.56
C GLN A 343 -20.13 -18.73 0.64
N PHE A 344 -19.91 -20.01 0.32
CA PHE A 344 -21.00 -20.99 0.23
C PHE A 344 -20.54 -22.40 0.63
N CYS A 345 -21.51 -23.26 0.93
CA CYS A 345 -21.28 -24.67 1.23
C CYS A 345 -21.13 -25.48 -0.07
N TYR A 346 -20.04 -26.22 -0.22
CA TYR A 346 -19.81 -27.08 -1.40
C TYR A 346 -20.89 -28.17 -1.57
N LEU A 347 -21.42 -28.71 -0.47
CA LEU A 347 -22.41 -29.80 -0.53
C LEU A 347 -23.77 -29.34 -1.08
N CYS A 348 -24.25 -28.17 -0.65
CA CYS A 348 -25.61 -27.73 -0.99
C CYS A 348 -25.68 -26.45 -1.85
N GLY A 349 -24.56 -25.76 -2.07
CA GLY A 349 -24.52 -24.51 -2.83
C GLY A 349 -25.02 -23.28 -2.07
N THR A 350 -25.67 -23.44 -0.90
CA THR A 350 -26.24 -22.36 -0.10
C THR A 350 -25.15 -21.49 0.54
N GLU A 351 -25.47 -20.21 0.81
CA GLU A 351 -24.61 -19.29 1.53
C GLU A 351 -24.05 -19.88 2.84
N TRP A 352 -22.79 -19.61 3.12
CA TRP A 352 -22.07 -20.21 4.24
C TRP A 352 -22.76 -19.88 5.58
N LYS A 353 -22.81 -20.87 6.48
CA LYS A 353 -23.54 -20.85 7.77
C LYS A 353 -25.08 -20.83 7.68
N ASN A 354 -25.67 -20.89 6.47
CA ASN A 354 -27.12 -21.01 6.27
C ASN A 354 -27.57 -22.46 5.95
N CYS A 355 -26.76 -23.47 6.30
CA CYS A 355 -27.07 -24.89 6.09
C CYS A 355 -26.63 -25.73 7.30
N LYS A 356 -27.19 -26.95 7.43
CA LYS A 356 -26.82 -27.95 8.45
C LYS A 356 -25.92 -29.08 7.90
N CYS A 357 -25.28 -28.84 6.75
CA CYS A 357 -24.38 -29.81 6.14
C CYS A 357 -23.19 -30.11 7.06
N GLU A 358 -22.63 -31.30 6.90
CA GLU A 358 -21.32 -31.61 7.49
C GLU A 358 -20.28 -30.59 7.04
N GLN A 359 -19.25 -30.43 7.85
CA GLN A 359 -18.30 -29.33 7.70
C GLN A 359 -17.11 -29.70 6.80
N TRP A 360 -16.72 -30.97 6.80
CA TRP A 360 -15.68 -31.53 5.96
C TRP A 360 -15.92 -33.03 5.76
N ASP A 361 -15.25 -33.57 4.75
CA ASP A 361 -15.03 -35.00 4.57
C ASP A 361 -13.68 -35.37 5.21
N ASP A 362 -13.62 -36.49 5.94
CA ASP A 362 -12.41 -36.87 6.69
C ASP A 362 -11.22 -37.19 5.76
N ASP A 363 -11.45 -37.81 4.60
CA ASP A 363 -10.39 -38.14 3.65
C ASP A 363 -9.79 -36.86 3.03
N ARG A 364 -10.65 -35.91 2.65
CA ARG A 364 -10.22 -34.59 2.14
C ARG A 364 -9.51 -33.75 3.19
N LEU A 365 -9.89 -33.92 4.46
CA LEU A 365 -9.24 -33.24 5.57
C LEU A 365 -7.83 -33.81 5.80
N ILE A 366 -7.66 -35.12 5.74
CA ILE A 366 -6.36 -35.80 5.83
C ILE A 366 -5.46 -35.36 4.66
N GLU A 367 -5.98 -35.35 3.44
CA GLU A 367 -5.24 -34.88 2.26
C GLU A 367 -4.77 -33.42 2.45
N ARG A 368 -5.64 -32.55 3.00
CA ARG A 368 -5.23 -31.18 3.34
C ARG A 368 -4.13 -31.15 4.39
N GLY A 369 -4.19 -32.00 5.41
CA GLY A 369 -3.14 -32.16 6.40
C GLY A 369 -1.80 -32.56 5.77
N GLN A 370 -1.81 -33.49 4.82
CA GLN A 370 -0.62 -33.90 4.07
C GLN A 370 0.00 -32.73 3.30
N GLN A 371 -0.82 -31.95 2.59
CA GLN A 371 -0.35 -30.77 1.85
C GLN A 371 0.35 -29.74 2.74
N ILE A 372 -0.16 -29.51 3.97
CA ILE A 372 0.46 -28.60 4.93
C ILE A 372 1.84 -29.10 5.35
N VAL A 373 1.94 -30.38 5.72
CA VAL A 373 3.22 -30.99 6.13
C VAL A 373 4.24 -30.93 4.99
N LEU A 374 3.83 -31.27 3.77
CA LEU A 374 4.72 -31.25 2.59
C LEU A 374 5.24 -29.84 2.27
N ARG A 375 4.47 -28.78 2.56
CA ARG A 375 4.90 -27.40 2.33
C ARG A 375 6.01 -26.96 3.30
N GLU A 376 6.03 -27.54 4.50
CA GLU A 376 7.01 -27.22 5.54
C GLU A 376 8.29 -28.07 5.44
N GLN A 377 8.27 -29.11 4.61
CA GLN A 377 9.42 -29.97 4.36
C GLN A 377 10.49 -29.25 3.54
N ARG A 378 11.75 -29.49 3.91
CA ARG A 378 12.92 -29.03 3.16
C ARG A 378 13.25 -30.03 2.06
N PRO A 379 13.94 -29.60 0.99
CA PRO A 379 14.48 -30.52 0.00
C PRO A 379 15.39 -31.56 0.68
N GLY A 380 15.02 -32.84 0.59
CA GLY A 380 15.74 -33.96 1.22
C GLY A 380 15.04 -34.59 2.43
N ASP A 381 13.96 -34.00 2.93
CA ASP A 381 13.13 -34.66 3.94
C ASP A 381 12.41 -35.89 3.34
N GLY A 382 12.30 -36.96 4.14
CA GLY A 382 11.57 -38.17 3.77
C GLY A 382 10.04 -37.95 3.69
N PRO A 383 9.26 -39.00 3.35
CA PRO A 383 7.81 -38.89 3.23
C PRO A 383 7.16 -38.39 4.53
N ALA A 384 6.06 -37.64 4.39
CA ALA A 384 5.32 -37.08 5.52
C ALA A 384 4.92 -38.17 6.53
N ARG A 385 5.34 -38.01 7.79
CA ARG A 385 5.03 -38.98 8.85
C ARG A 385 3.56 -38.88 9.23
N PRO A 386 2.85 -40.02 9.43
CA PRO A 386 1.43 -40.00 9.81
C PRO A 386 1.12 -39.18 11.08
N ALA A 387 2.03 -39.15 12.06
CA ALA A 387 1.86 -38.36 13.28
C ALA A 387 1.82 -36.85 13.01
N ASP A 388 2.61 -36.36 12.05
CA ASP A 388 2.65 -34.94 11.72
C ASP A 388 1.41 -34.53 10.91
N VAL A 389 0.94 -35.40 10.01
CA VAL A 389 -0.33 -35.23 9.29
C VAL A 389 -1.50 -35.18 10.27
N ASN A 390 -1.57 -36.12 11.22
CA ASN A 390 -2.65 -36.15 12.23
C ASN A 390 -2.64 -34.90 13.11
N ARG A 391 -1.45 -34.36 13.44
CA ARG A 391 -1.31 -33.10 14.17
C ARG A 391 -1.85 -31.92 13.35
N ALA A 392 -1.52 -31.85 12.06
CA ALA A 392 -2.03 -30.82 11.16
C ALA A 392 -3.56 -30.92 11.03
N VAL A 393 -4.10 -32.14 10.88
CA VAL A 393 -5.55 -32.40 10.84
C VAL A 393 -6.24 -31.94 12.14
N ALA A 394 -5.68 -32.27 13.30
CA ALA A 394 -6.21 -31.82 14.59
C ALA A 394 -6.23 -30.29 14.71
N MET A 395 -5.17 -29.61 14.27
CA MET A 395 -5.15 -28.14 14.22
C MET A 395 -6.22 -27.56 13.30
N ILE A 396 -6.49 -28.19 12.15
CA ILE A 396 -7.56 -27.76 11.25
C ILE A 396 -8.93 -27.90 11.92
N ARG A 397 -9.17 -28.99 12.66
CA ARG A 397 -10.43 -29.23 13.40
C ARG A 397 -10.63 -28.21 14.53
N GLU A 398 -9.58 -27.89 15.28
CA GLU A 398 -9.65 -26.94 16.40
C GLU A 398 -9.77 -25.48 15.96
N ARG A 399 -9.07 -25.09 14.89
CA ARG A 399 -9.09 -23.72 14.34
C ARG A 399 -9.99 -23.62 13.12
N HIS A 400 -11.04 -24.44 13.08
CA HIS A 400 -11.93 -24.54 11.93
C HIS A 400 -12.74 -23.26 11.71
N ASP A 401 -13.00 -22.48 12.75
CA ASP A 401 -13.56 -21.16 12.56
C ASP A 401 -12.63 -20.37 11.64
N CYS A 402 -13.08 -20.14 10.40
CA CYS A 402 -12.54 -19.11 9.53
C CYS A 402 -12.69 -17.69 10.14
N VAL A 403 -13.09 -17.61 11.42
CA VAL A 403 -12.97 -16.49 12.35
C VAL A 403 -11.69 -16.71 13.17
N HIS A 404 -10.60 -16.05 12.76
CA HIS A 404 -9.32 -16.14 13.45
C HIS A 404 -9.30 -15.24 14.69
N LEU A 405 -9.73 -15.76 15.84
CA LEU A 405 -9.54 -15.11 17.13
C LEU A 405 -8.15 -15.48 17.71
N GLY A 406 -7.14 -14.62 17.44
CA GLY A 406 -5.81 -14.57 18.10
C GLY A 406 -4.69 -15.32 17.36
N ARG A 407 -3.48 -14.77 17.12
CA ARG A 407 -2.63 -13.77 17.82
C ARG A 407 -2.78 -12.30 17.38
N TRP A 408 -3.69 -12.00 16.46
CA TRP A 408 -3.86 -10.65 15.90
C TRP A 408 -5.33 -10.25 16.04
N THR A 409 -5.58 -9.20 16.81
CA THR A 409 -6.93 -8.66 17.07
C THR A 409 -7.49 -8.01 15.81
N GLN A 410 -8.71 -8.41 15.41
CA GLN A 410 -9.49 -7.62 14.45
C GLN A 410 -9.88 -6.26 15.07
N PRO A 411 -9.84 -5.15 14.31
CA PRO A 411 -10.46 -3.91 14.75
C PRO A 411 -11.99 -4.12 14.83
N PRO A 412 -12.67 -3.45 15.78
CA PRO A 412 -14.10 -3.63 15.98
C PRO A 412 -14.87 -3.24 14.71
N LEU A 413 -15.84 -4.09 14.35
CA LEU A 413 -16.87 -3.78 13.36
C LEU A 413 -17.53 -2.47 13.80
N ARG A 414 -17.50 -1.46 12.94
CA ARG A 414 -18.32 -0.27 13.10
C ARG A 414 -19.75 -0.65 12.73
N ASP A 415 -20.64 -0.48 13.69
CA ASP A 415 -22.10 -0.54 13.51
C ASP A 415 -22.59 0.47 12.46
#